data_AF-A0A6A5X4W8-F1
#
_entry.id   AF-A0A6A5X4W8-F1
#
_cell.length_a   1.000
_cell.length_b   1.000
_cell.length_c   1.000
_cell.angle_alpha   90.00
_cell.angle_beta   90.00
_cell.angle_gamma   90.00
#
_symmetry.space_group_name_H-M   'P 1'
#
loop_
_entity.id
_entity.type
_entity.pdbx_description
1 polymer ?
#
loop_
_entity_poly.entity_id
_entity_poly.type
_entity_poly.pdbx_seq_one_letter_code
_entity_poly.pdbx_strand_id
1 'polypeptide(L)'
;MKGLLFLLPALLSAALAFPETEKKCEDNCPQVKCAAGDAIKLCQCLNNRETMCKKQCPDYMPLYRPCPMSPPSPTPTPKPTCECEARYCLMIWPDSCYCENAIKKECFDKCGGPSPQFQVCPDKNPIPTLVASVTKKPTTTKTKTKVPTSTPSPIVCGGSRANYLLCPEGYNCQKDPNKPGCGPECDGLGICILAVDETV
;
A
#
# COMPACT_ATOMS: atom_id res chain seq x y z
N MET A 1 99.51 13.65 39.34
CA MET A 1 98.30 14.28 38.77
C MET A 1 97.10 13.68 39.49
N LYS A 2 96.58 14.42 40.47
CA LYS A 2 95.60 14.01 41.47
C LYS A 2 94.83 15.30 41.78
N GLY A 3 93.59 15.39 41.37
CA GLY A 3 92.76 16.57 41.63
C GLY A 3 91.64 16.74 40.61
N LEU A 4 90.46 17.06 41.14
CA LEU A 4 89.24 17.47 40.43
C LEU A 4 88.46 16.37 39.70
N LEU A 5 87.76 15.51 40.45
CA LEU A 5 86.63 14.73 39.91
C LEU A 5 85.61 14.31 40.98
N PHE A 6 85.30 15.22 41.93
CA PHE A 6 84.40 14.92 43.06
C PHE A 6 83.44 16.07 43.45
N LEU A 7 82.93 16.84 42.49
CA LEU A 7 81.95 17.92 42.76
C LEU A 7 80.73 17.94 41.83
N LEU A 8 80.28 16.78 41.35
CA LEU A 8 79.16 16.69 40.39
C LEU A 8 77.94 15.80 40.77
N PRO A 9 77.66 15.44 42.05
CA PRO A 9 76.34 14.88 42.39
C PRO A 9 75.43 15.83 43.20
N ALA A 10 75.84 17.04 43.55
CA ALA A 10 75.09 17.88 44.50
C ALA A 10 74.03 18.81 43.88
N LEU A 11 73.87 18.86 42.55
CA LEU A 11 72.89 19.74 41.88
C LEU A 11 71.68 19.02 41.28
N LEU A 12 71.50 17.73 41.58
CA LEU A 12 70.38 16.92 41.05
C LEU A 12 69.27 16.64 42.07
N SER A 13 69.08 17.53 43.05
CA SER A 13 68.02 17.41 44.09
C SER A 13 67.12 18.65 44.15
N ALA A 14 66.92 19.36 43.04
CA ALA A 14 65.78 20.26 42.91
C ALA A 14 64.54 19.40 42.62
N ALA A 15 63.91 18.88 43.68
CA ALA A 15 62.58 18.30 43.60
C ALA A 15 61.64 19.38 43.08
N LEU A 16 61.26 19.27 41.81
CA LEU A 16 60.20 20.06 41.21
C LEU A 16 58.89 19.66 41.91
N ALA A 17 58.52 20.41 42.94
CA ALA A 17 57.14 20.50 43.39
C ALA A 17 56.35 21.18 42.28
N PHE A 18 55.91 20.39 41.30
CA PHE A 18 54.90 20.84 40.37
C PHE A 18 53.62 21.13 41.18
N PRO A 19 52.98 22.30 40.99
CA PRO A 19 51.64 22.49 41.53
C PRO A 19 50.78 21.34 41.01
N GLU A 20 49.98 20.73 41.88
CA GLU A 20 48.84 19.92 41.44
C GLU A 20 47.99 20.83 40.56
N THR A 21 48.24 20.79 39.26
CA THR A 21 47.31 21.30 38.26
C THR A 21 46.04 20.52 38.50
N GLU A 22 45.03 21.19 39.06
CA GLU A 22 43.68 20.64 39.20
C GLU A 22 43.38 19.88 37.92
N LYS A 23 43.26 18.55 38.02
CA LYS A 23 43.05 17.71 36.85
C LYS A 23 41.75 18.19 36.22
N LYS A 24 41.88 18.77 35.04
CA LYS A 24 40.75 19.17 34.23
C LYS A 24 39.91 17.91 34.03
N CYS A 25 38.59 18.01 34.20
CA CYS A 25 37.69 16.85 34.11
C CYS A 25 37.90 16.10 32.78
N GLU A 26 38.29 16.83 31.74
CA GLU A 26 38.69 16.37 30.41
C GLU A 26 39.75 15.25 30.43
N ASP A 27 40.67 15.25 31.40
CA ASP A 27 41.70 14.22 31.55
C ASP A 27 41.11 12.86 31.99
N ASN A 28 39.88 12.87 32.55
CA ASN A 28 39.14 11.68 32.96
C ASN A 28 38.14 11.19 31.91
N CYS A 29 38.14 11.78 30.70
CA CYS A 29 37.22 11.34 29.66
C CYS A 29 37.54 9.92 29.19
N PRO A 30 36.51 9.08 28.94
CA PRO A 30 36.70 7.68 28.63
C PRO A 30 37.45 7.51 27.31
N GLN A 31 38.52 6.71 27.35
CA GLN A 31 39.29 6.35 26.16
C GLN A 31 38.55 5.26 25.38
N VAL A 32 38.02 5.60 24.21
CA VAL A 32 37.41 4.61 23.30
C VAL A 32 38.42 4.16 22.25
N LYS A 33 38.43 2.85 21.96
CA LYS A 33 39.21 2.28 20.86
C LYS A 33 38.34 2.28 19.60
N CYS A 34 38.57 3.25 18.72
CA CYS A 34 37.88 3.30 17.43
C CYS A 34 38.65 2.48 16.38
N ALA A 35 37.94 1.60 15.67
CA ALA A 35 38.52 0.87 14.55
C ALA A 35 38.77 1.83 13.36
N ALA A 36 39.97 1.81 12.81
CA ALA A 36 40.36 2.71 11.70
C ALA A 36 39.98 2.21 10.30
N GLY A 37 39.42 0.99 10.18
CA GLY A 37 39.16 0.35 8.89
C GLY A 37 37.93 0.86 8.11
N ASP A 38 37.06 1.65 8.75
CA ASP A 38 35.83 2.18 8.15
C ASP A 38 35.69 3.64 8.59
N ALA A 39 35.77 4.57 7.64
CA ALA A 39 35.77 6.01 7.92
C ALA A 39 34.45 6.47 8.58
N ILE A 40 33.33 5.82 8.28
CA ILE A 40 32.02 6.13 8.85
C ILE A 40 32.00 5.68 10.32
N LYS A 41 32.38 4.42 10.57
CA LYS A 41 32.43 3.87 11.93
C LYS A 41 33.45 4.59 12.81
N LEU A 42 34.60 4.98 12.24
CA LEU A 42 35.62 5.77 12.93
C LEU A 42 35.04 7.13 13.35
N CYS A 43 34.40 7.85 12.43
CA CYS A 43 33.80 9.15 12.75
C CYS A 43 32.69 9.04 13.80
N GLN A 44 31.80 8.05 13.67
CA GLN A 44 30.73 7.82 14.64
C GLN A 44 31.31 7.47 16.03
N CYS A 45 32.35 6.65 16.08
CA CYS A 45 33.03 6.30 17.32
C CYS A 45 33.66 7.53 18.00
N LEU A 46 34.33 8.39 17.23
CA LEU A 46 34.91 9.63 17.74
C LEU A 46 33.81 10.57 18.27
N ASN A 47 32.72 10.78 17.52
CA ASN A 47 31.61 11.61 17.98
C ASN A 47 30.95 11.04 19.27
N ASN A 48 30.81 9.73 19.39
CA ASN A 48 30.30 9.11 20.62
C ASN A 48 31.22 9.33 21.82
N ARG A 49 32.55 9.36 21.63
CA ARG A 49 33.52 9.72 22.67
C ARG A 49 33.27 11.14 23.18
N GLU A 50 33.08 12.09 22.28
CA GLU A 50 32.80 13.50 22.60
C GLU A 50 31.52 13.61 23.44
N THR A 51 30.47 12.87 23.06
CA THR A 51 29.22 12.81 23.83
C THR A 51 29.41 12.21 25.22
N MET A 52 30.21 11.14 25.35
CA MET A 52 30.49 10.54 26.67
C MET A 52 31.31 11.48 27.55
N CYS A 53 32.28 12.19 26.97
CA CYS A 53 33.07 13.19 27.68
C CYS A 53 32.20 14.35 28.18
N LYS A 54 31.25 14.85 27.36
CA LYS A 54 30.27 15.87 27.79
C LYS A 54 29.37 15.40 28.94
N LYS A 55 28.97 14.13 28.94
CA LYS A 55 28.15 13.56 30.02
C LYS A 55 28.92 13.47 31.34
N GLN A 56 30.21 13.14 31.28
CA GLN A 56 31.08 13.06 32.45
C GLN A 56 31.50 14.45 32.94
N CYS A 57 31.72 15.37 32.02
CA CYS A 57 32.24 16.72 32.27
C CYS A 57 31.26 17.75 31.70
N PRO A 58 30.34 18.30 32.52
CA PRO A 58 29.30 19.22 32.06
C PRO A 58 29.84 20.48 31.40
N ASP A 59 31.04 20.93 31.76
CA ASP A 59 31.67 22.13 31.19
C ASP A 59 32.47 21.84 29.91
N TYR A 60 32.70 20.56 29.57
CA TYR A 60 33.35 20.17 28.33
C TYR A 60 32.54 20.65 27.11
N MET A 61 33.19 21.13 26.05
CA MET A 61 32.51 21.51 24.81
C MET A 61 32.85 20.51 23.71
N PRO A 62 31.94 19.58 23.35
CA PRO A 62 32.23 18.52 22.39
C PRO A 62 32.45 19.07 20.98
N LEU A 63 33.46 18.55 20.28
CA LEU A 63 33.75 18.90 18.90
C LEU A 63 33.27 17.81 17.94
N TYR A 64 32.02 17.91 17.49
CA TYR A 64 31.45 16.95 16.54
C TYR A 64 31.96 17.18 15.13
N ARG A 65 32.39 16.09 14.47
CA ARG A 65 32.80 16.11 13.07
C ARG A 65 31.68 15.54 12.19
N PRO A 66 31.39 16.16 11.03
CA PRO A 66 30.45 15.58 10.09
C PRO A 66 31.02 14.26 9.57
N CYS A 67 30.26 13.18 9.74
CA CYS A 67 30.66 11.87 9.22
C CYS A 67 30.37 11.77 7.73
N PRO A 68 31.24 11.10 6.95
CA PRO A 68 30.93 10.83 5.56
C PRO A 68 29.62 10.06 5.48
N MET A 69 28.73 10.49 4.60
CA MET A 69 27.55 9.70 4.27
C MET A 69 28.02 8.47 3.51
N SER A 70 27.45 7.30 3.81
CA SER A 70 27.65 6.12 2.99
C SER A 70 27.38 6.50 1.53
N PRO A 71 28.23 6.05 0.57
CA PRO A 71 27.86 6.15 -0.82
C PRO A 71 26.48 5.49 -0.98
N PRO A 72 25.60 6.04 -1.85
CA PRO A 72 24.31 5.41 -2.10
C PRO A 72 24.58 3.94 -2.43
N SER A 73 23.98 3.04 -1.66
CA SER A 73 24.04 1.61 -1.97
C SER A 73 23.68 1.46 -3.44
N PRO A 74 24.40 0.63 -4.22
CA PRO A 74 24.00 0.38 -5.60
C PRO A 74 22.54 -0.04 -5.58
N THR A 75 21.69 0.75 -6.22
CA THR A 75 20.29 0.41 -6.44
C THR A 75 20.29 -0.99 -7.05
N PRO A 76 19.63 -1.98 -6.44
CA PRO A 76 19.56 -3.31 -7.02
C PRO A 76 19.04 -3.13 -8.45
N THR A 77 19.82 -3.57 -9.43
CA THR A 77 19.38 -3.64 -10.82
C THR A 77 18.03 -4.36 -10.82
N PRO A 78 16.93 -3.73 -11.26
CA PRO A 78 15.64 -4.37 -11.25
C PRO A 78 15.75 -5.62 -12.11
N LYS A 79 15.71 -6.80 -11.46
CA LYS A 79 15.27 -8.02 -12.13
C LYS A 79 13.92 -7.68 -12.78
N PRO A 80 13.57 -8.12 -14.00
CA PRO A 80 12.30 -7.79 -14.60
C PRO A 80 11.17 -8.22 -13.65
N THR A 81 10.69 -7.26 -12.87
CA THR A 81 9.58 -7.43 -11.96
C THR A 81 8.37 -7.50 -12.86
N CYS A 82 7.60 -8.58 -12.75
CA CYS A 82 6.33 -8.60 -13.44
C CYS A 82 5.45 -7.52 -12.80
N GLU A 83 5.26 -6.42 -13.52
CA GLU A 83 4.56 -5.25 -13.06
C GLU A 83 3.10 -5.38 -13.46
N CYS A 84 2.22 -5.39 -12.47
CA CYS A 84 0.79 -5.49 -12.70
C CYS A 84 0.24 -4.12 -13.10
N GLU A 85 -0.56 -4.10 -14.17
CA GLU A 85 -1.24 -2.91 -14.65
C GLU A 85 -2.11 -2.31 -13.54
N ALA A 86 -1.89 -1.03 -13.23
CA ALA A 86 -2.73 -0.31 -12.29
C ALA A 86 -4.10 -0.06 -12.93
N ARG A 87 -5.13 -0.74 -12.41
CA ARG A 87 -6.53 -0.50 -12.78
C ARG A 87 -7.26 0.14 -11.62
N TYR A 88 -8.15 1.06 -11.95
CA TYR A 88 -8.96 1.77 -10.97
C TYR A 88 -10.34 1.13 -10.89
N CYS A 89 -10.80 0.90 -9.66
CA CYS A 89 -12.15 0.44 -9.39
C CYS A 89 -13.09 1.60 -9.10
N LEU A 90 -14.37 1.42 -9.42
CA LEU A 90 -15.41 2.35 -9.00
C LEU A 90 -15.45 2.39 -7.47
N MET A 91 -15.62 3.58 -6.89
CA MET A 91 -15.71 3.76 -5.43
C MET A 91 -17.14 3.50 -4.90
N ILE A 92 -17.82 2.50 -5.46
CA ILE A 92 -19.20 2.11 -5.11
C ILE A 92 -19.16 0.70 -4.56
N TRP A 93 -19.63 0.52 -3.33
CA TRP A 93 -19.74 -0.80 -2.70
C TRP A 93 -21.07 -1.47 -3.10
N PRO A 94 -21.10 -2.77 -3.47
CA PRO A 94 -20.02 -3.77 -3.37
C PRO A 94 -19.12 -3.92 -4.62
N ASP A 95 -19.40 -3.21 -5.71
CA ASP A 95 -18.69 -3.38 -6.99
C ASP A 95 -17.19 -3.13 -6.90
N SER A 96 -16.76 -2.20 -6.04
CA SER A 96 -15.36 -1.91 -5.76
C SER A 96 -14.59 -3.15 -5.27
N CYS A 97 -15.20 -3.95 -4.39
CA CYS A 97 -14.60 -5.17 -3.82
C CYS A 97 -14.33 -6.21 -4.90
N TYR A 98 -15.32 -6.45 -5.76
CA TYR A 98 -15.22 -7.42 -6.85
C TYR A 98 -14.16 -7.01 -7.86
N CYS A 99 -14.12 -5.73 -8.21
CA CYS A 99 -13.11 -5.18 -9.11
C CYS A 99 -11.69 -5.34 -8.54
N GLU A 100 -11.46 -4.98 -7.27
CA GLU A 100 -10.12 -5.10 -6.67
C GLU A 100 -9.66 -6.56 -6.59
N ASN A 101 -10.56 -7.47 -6.23
CA ASN A 101 -10.25 -8.90 -6.19
C ASN A 101 -9.93 -9.44 -7.59
N ALA A 102 -10.66 -9.02 -8.62
CA ALA A 102 -10.39 -9.41 -10.00
C ALA A 102 -9.03 -8.90 -10.48
N ILE A 103 -8.66 -7.65 -10.19
CA ILE A 103 -7.34 -7.09 -10.51
C ILE A 103 -6.23 -7.88 -9.83
N LYS A 104 -6.37 -8.18 -8.53
CA LYS A 104 -5.39 -8.98 -7.77
C LYS A 104 -5.25 -10.39 -8.35
N LYS A 105 -6.36 -11.01 -8.72
CA LYS A 105 -6.38 -12.34 -9.34
C LYS A 105 -5.67 -12.30 -10.70
N GLU A 106 -6.04 -11.38 -11.57
CA GLU A 106 -5.43 -11.24 -12.92
C GLU A 106 -3.93 -10.96 -12.83
N CYS A 107 -3.51 -10.12 -11.87
CA CYS A 107 -2.11 -9.86 -11.56
C CYS A 107 -1.37 -11.14 -11.15
N PHE A 108 -1.93 -11.90 -10.20
CA PHE A 108 -1.36 -13.18 -9.77
C PHE A 108 -1.30 -14.21 -10.91
N ASP A 109 -2.34 -14.28 -11.74
CA ASP A 109 -2.39 -15.20 -12.89
C ASP A 109 -1.32 -14.85 -13.94
N LYS A 110 -1.05 -13.55 -14.17
CA LYS A 110 -0.03 -13.08 -15.12
C LYS A 110 1.39 -13.18 -14.58
N CYS A 111 1.58 -12.81 -13.32
CA CYS A 111 2.90 -12.59 -12.74
C CYS A 111 3.35 -13.69 -11.78
N GLY A 112 2.44 -14.57 -11.37
CA GLY A 112 2.66 -15.51 -10.27
C GLY A 112 2.90 -14.78 -8.94
N GLY A 113 3.64 -15.45 -8.05
CA GLY A 113 4.02 -14.91 -6.75
C GLY A 113 3.32 -15.59 -5.58
N PRO A 114 3.26 -14.95 -4.41
CA PRO A 114 2.45 -15.44 -3.30
C PRO A 114 0.97 -15.24 -3.58
N SER A 115 0.12 -16.19 -3.15
CA SER A 115 -1.33 -16.12 -3.35
C SER A 115 -1.91 -14.81 -2.79
N PRO A 116 -2.69 -14.06 -3.57
CA PRO A 116 -3.28 -12.81 -3.11
C PRO A 116 -4.32 -13.07 -2.01
N GLN A 117 -4.42 -12.12 -1.09
CA GLN A 117 -5.50 -12.08 -0.11
C GLN A 117 -6.68 -11.30 -0.71
N PHE A 118 -7.79 -12.01 -0.89
CA PHE A 118 -9.03 -11.44 -1.41
C PHE A 118 -9.88 -10.86 -0.28
N GLN A 119 -10.53 -9.72 -0.54
CA GLN A 119 -11.54 -9.17 0.36
C GLN A 119 -12.81 -10.03 0.26
N VAL A 120 -13.54 -10.20 1.37
CA VAL A 120 -14.85 -10.86 1.34
C VAL A 120 -15.88 -9.87 0.83
N CYS A 121 -16.43 -10.11 -0.36
CA CYS A 121 -17.45 -9.24 -0.96
C CYS A 121 -18.86 -9.74 -0.61
N PRO A 122 -19.84 -8.86 -0.37
CA PRO A 122 -21.24 -9.24 -0.17
C PRO A 122 -21.81 -9.86 -1.44
N ASP A 123 -22.60 -10.92 -1.33
CA ASP A 123 -23.26 -11.56 -2.47
C ASP A 123 -23.99 -10.53 -3.34
N LYS A 124 -23.84 -10.62 -4.67
CA LYS A 124 -24.44 -9.67 -5.64
C LYS A 124 -25.97 -9.66 -5.60
N ASN A 125 -26.59 -10.61 -4.90
CA ASN A 125 -28.02 -10.67 -4.62
C ASN A 125 -28.27 -10.72 -3.12
N PRO A 126 -28.28 -9.59 -2.39
CA PRO A 126 -29.15 -9.48 -1.26
C PRO A 126 -30.53 -9.19 -1.83
N ILE A 127 -31.27 -10.23 -2.28
CA ILE A 127 -32.73 -10.07 -2.36
C ILE A 127 -33.11 -9.61 -0.95
N PRO A 128 -33.70 -8.41 -0.76
CA PRO A 128 -34.28 -8.09 0.52
C PRO A 128 -35.31 -9.19 0.71
N THR A 129 -35.06 -10.12 1.63
CA THR A 129 -36.10 -10.98 2.16
C THR A 129 -37.07 -10.03 2.84
N LEU A 130 -37.94 -9.42 2.04
CA LEU A 130 -39.20 -8.90 2.52
C LEU A 130 -39.81 -10.11 3.19
N VAL A 131 -39.76 -10.10 4.52
CA VAL A 131 -40.58 -10.96 5.37
C VAL A 131 -42.00 -10.72 4.90
N ALA A 132 -42.44 -11.54 3.95
CA ALA A 132 -43.80 -11.59 3.51
C ALA A 132 -44.59 -12.02 4.75
N SER A 133 -45.25 -11.05 5.37
CA SER A 133 -46.32 -11.31 6.33
C SER A 133 -47.21 -12.37 5.70
N VAL A 134 -47.21 -13.55 6.31
CA VAL A 134 -47.96 -14.72 5.88
C VAL A 134 -49.44 -14.38 6.00
N THR A 135 -50.01 -13.77 4.96
CA THR A 135 -51.46 -13.80 4.75
C THR A 135 -51.78 -15.20 4.24
N LYS A 136 -52.54 -15.93 5.05
CA LYS A 136 -52.93 -17.32 4.82
C LYS A 136 -53.46 -17.51 3.39
N LYS A 137 -52.76 -18.37 2.65
CA LYS A 137 -53.14 -18.98 1.38
C LYS A 137 -54.54 -19.63 1.49
N PRO A 138 -55.55 -19.23 0.70
CA PRO A 138 -56.65 -20.11 0.36
C PRO A 138 -56.19 -21.04 -0.77
N THR A 139 -56.23 -22.33 -0.44
CA THR A 139 -56.57 -23.49 -1.27
C THR A 139 -56.33 -23.44 -2.79
N THR A 140 -55.46 -24.35 -3.21
CA THR A 140 -55.20 -24.92 -4.53
C THR A 140 -56.38 -24.94 -5.52
N THR A 141 -56.15 -24.33 -6.69
CA THR A 141 -56.79 -24.74 -7.95
C THR A 141 -55.70 -25.21 -8.90
N LYS A 142 -55.73 -26.50 -9.25
CA LYS A 142 -54.95 -27.07 -10.35
C LYS A 142 -55.46 -26.46 -11.66
N THR A 143 -54.68 -25.58 -12.28
CA THR A 143 -54.92 -25.19 -13.67
C THR A 143 -53.81 -25.76 -14.54
N LYS A 144 -54.26 -26.57 -15.51
CA LYS A 144 -53.47 -27.33 -16.47
C LYS A 144 -52.46 -26.46 -17.21
N THR A 145 -51.29 -27.03 -17.41
CA THR A 145 -50.39 -26.79 -18.53
C THR A 145 -51.19 -26.56 -19.81
N LYS A 146 -51.18 -25.32 -20.30
CA LYS A 146 -51.31 -25.00 -21.71
C LYS A 146 -50.13 -24.11 -22.06
N VAL A 147 -49.24 -24.65 -22.88
CA VAL A 147 -48.38 -23.87 -23.76
C VAL A 147 -49.29 -23.02 -24.65
N PRO A 148 -49.18 -21.69 -24.67
CA PRO A 148 -49.70 -20.88 -25.74
C PRO A 148 -48.57 -20.61 -26.73
N THR A 149 -48.52 -21.46 -27.77
CA THR A 149 -47.93 -21.09 -29.06
C THR A 149 -48.93 -20.13 -29.72
N SER A 150 -48.81 -18.85 -29.40
CA SER A 150 -49.37 -17.76 -30.19
C SER A 150 -48.40 -16.61 -30.03
N THR A 151 -47.61 -16.34 -31.07
CA THR A 151 -46.61 -15.27 -31.13
C THR A 151 -47.17 -13.99 -30.53
N PRO A 152 -46.82 -13.62 -29.28
CA PRO A 152 -47.26 -12.36 -28.73
C PRO A 152 -46.55 -11.27 -29.53
N SER A 153 -47.31 -10.26 -29.96
CA SER A 153 -46.72 -9.05 -30.55
C SER A 153 -45.59 -8.56 -29.65
N PRO A 154 -44.41 -8.22 -30.20
CA PRO A 154 -43.28 -7.81 -29.39
C PRO A 154 -43.68 -6.60 -28.54
N ILE A 155 -43.42 -6.69 -27.23
CA ILE A 155 -43.67 -5.59 -26.31
C ILE A 155 -42.75 -4.44 -26.72
N VAL A 156 -43.33 -3.27 -26.98
CA VAL A 156 -42.61 -2.07 -27.41
C VAL A 156 -41.99 -1.38 -26.19
N CYS A 157 -40.76 -0.90 -26.35
CA CYS A 157 -40.02 -0.17 -25.33
C CYS A 157 -39.31 1.06 -25.92
N GLY A 158 -38.67 1.88 -25.08
CA GLY A 158 -37.98 3.09 -25.51
C GLY A 158 -38.94 4.26 -25.73
N GLY A 159 -38.55 5.20 -26.59
CA GLY A 159 -39.28 6.44 -26.86
C GLY A 159 -38.54 7.68 -26.36
N SER A 160 -39.17 8.85 -26.52
CA SER A 160 -38.56 10.11 -26.15
C SER A 160 -38.42 10.25 -24.64
N ARG A 161 -37.51 11.13 -24.19
CA ARG A 161 -37.26 11.42 -22.78
C ARG A 161 -38.52 11.79 -21.96
N ALA A 162 -39.57 12.26 -22.62
CA ALA A 162 -40.84 12.60 -21.99
C ALA A 162 -41.80 11.40 -21.83
N ASN A 163 -41.59 10.30 -22.56
CA ASN A 163 -42.49 9.14 -22.57
C ASN A 163 -41.73 7.83 -22.85
N TYR A 164 -40.82 7.49 -21.94
CA TYR A 164 -39.98 6.31 -22.06
C TYR A 164 -40.71 5.05 -21.56
N LEU A 165 -40.89 4.06 -22.43
CA LEU A 165 -41.53 2.78 -22.13
C LEU A 165 -40.49 1.77 -21.64
N LEU A 166 -40.64 1.31 -20.40
CA LEU A 166 -39.76 0.28 -19.82
C LEU A 166 -40.24 -1.13 -20.16
N CYS A 167 -39.28 -2.03 -20.34
CA CYS A 167 -39.56 -3.46 -20.46
C CYS A 167 -39.93 -4.08 -19.11
N PRO A 168 -40.74 -5.16 -19.11
CA PRO A 168 -40.95 -6.00 -17.94
C PRO A 168 -39.63 -6.59 -17.41
N GLU A 169 -39.63 -7.02 -16.14
CA GLU A 169 -38.47 -7.67 -15.53
C GLU A 169 -37.98 -8.88 -16.34
N GLY A 170 -36.65 -8.97 -16.53
CA GLY A 170 -36.01 -10.05 -17.30
C GLY A 170 -35.90 -9.80 -18.82
N TYR A 171 -36.28 -8.62 -19.30
CA TYR A 171 -36.19 -8.24 -20.71
C TYR A 171 -35.33 -6.99 -20.91
N ASN A 172 -34.55 -6.97 -21.98
CA ASN A 172 -33.78 -5.82 -22.42
C ASN A 172 -34.46 -5.15 -23.62
N CYS A 173 -34.47 -3.81 -23.61
CA CYS A 173 -34.96 -3.03 -24.74
C CYS A 173 -33.90 -2.98 -25.83
N GLN A 174 -34.18 -3.58 -26.98
CA GLN A 174 -33.27 -3.58 -28.12
C GLN A 174 -33.93 -2.96 -29.35
N LYS A 175 -33.12 -2.42 -30.26
CA LYS A 175 -33.59 -1.92 -31.55
C LYS A 175 -34.33 -3.01 -32.32
N ASP A 176 -35.53 -2.70 -32.81
CA ASP A 176 -36.29 -3.59 -33.70
C ASP A 176 -35.54 -3.70 -35.05
N PRO A 177 -35.03 -4.88 -35.43
CA PRO A 177 -34.29 -5.04 -36.68
C PRO A 177 -35.18 -4.84 -37.92
N ASN A 178 -36.50 -4.89 -37.78
CA ASN A 178 -37.44 -4.78 -38.88
C ASN A 178 -37.90 -3.34 -39.15
N LYS A 179 -37.48 -2.37 -38.31
CA LYS A 179 -37.83 -0.95 -38.49
C LYS A 179 -36.60 -0.12 -38.84
N PRO A 180 -36.63 0.65 -39.94
CA PRO A 180 -35.55 1.59 -40.26
C PRO A 180 -35.58 2.76 -39.27
N GLY A 181 -34.39 3.32 -38.97
CA GLY A 181 -34.22 4.45 -38.07
C GLY A 181 -33.18 4.20 -36.98
N CYS A 182 -33.08 5.15 -36.06
CA CYS A 182 -32.29 4.98 -34.83
C CYS A 182 -33.21 4.42 -33.73
N GLY A 183 -32.73 3.42 -33.00
CA GLY A 183 -33.49 2.69 -31.99
C GLY A 183 -33.60 3.45 -30.65
N PRO A 184 -33.77 2.73 -29.53
CA PRO A 184 -33.84 3.35 -28.19
C PRO A 184 -32.60 4.19 -27.85
N GLU A 185 -31.46 3.95 -28.50
CA GLU A 185 -30.24 4.73 -28.35
C GLU A 185 -30.34 6.19 -28.84
N CYS A 186 -31.27 6.51 -29.75
CA CYS A 186 -31.58 7.89 -30.15
C CYS A 186 -33.01 8.30 -29.77
N ASP A 187 -33.49 7.93 -28.58
CA ASP A 187 -34.85 8.26 -28.12
C ASP A 187 -35.96 7.65 -29.04
N GLY A 188 -35.62 6.62 -29.82
CA GLY A 188 -36.52 5.87 -30.69
C GLY A 188 -37.22 4.70 -29.97
N LEU A 189 -38.16 4.05 -30.66
CA LEU A 189 -38.83 2.85 -30.14
C LEU A 189 -37.99 1.59 -30.42
N GLY A 190 -38.04 0.65 -29.49
CA GLY A 190 -37.45 -0.69 -29.57
C GLY A 190 -38.46 -1.79 -29.21
N ILE A 191 -37.94 -3.01 -29.07
CA ILE A 191 -38.68 -4.19 -28.65
C ILE A 191 -38.01 -4.84 -27.44
N CYS A 192 -38.81 -5.36 -26.52
CA CYS A 192 -38.32 -6.11 -25.37
C CYS A 192 -37.97 -7.54 -25.80
N ILE A 193 -36.70 -7.90 -25.64
CA ILE A 193 -36.20 -9.25 -25.85
C ILE A 193 -35.72 -9.84 -24.52
N LEU A 194 -35.78 -11.16 -24.37
CA LEU A 194 -35.28 -11.82 -23.16
C LEU A 194 -33.80 -11.49 -22.99
N ALA A 195 -33.43 -11.04 -21.79
CA ALA A 195 -32.03 -10.87 -21.44
C ALA A 195 -31.41 -12.28 -21.41
N VAL A 196 -30.73 -12.65 -22.49
CA VAL A 196 -29.90 -13.85 -22.49
C VAL A 196 -28.74 -13.51 -21.58
N ASP A 197 -28.68 -14.12 -20.40
CA ASP A 197 -27.50 -14.10 -19.54
C ASP A 197 -26.35 -14.71 -20.35
N GLU A 198 -25.60 -13.89 -21.08
CA GLU A 198 -24.35 -14.28 -21.71
C GLU A 198 -23.31 -14.49 -20.60
N THR A 199 -23.45 -15.64 -19.94
CA THR A 199 -22.40 -16.25 -19.13
C THR A 199 -21.63 -17.21 -20.05
N VAL A 200 -20.73 -16.65 -20.87
CA VAL A 200 -19.65 -17.38 -21.55
C VAL A 200 -18.36 -16.58 -21.43
#